data_AF-A0A6B2SZW0-F1
#
_entry.id   AF-A0A6B2SZW0-F1
#
_cell.length_a   1.000
_cell.length_b   1.000
_cell.length_c   1.000
_cell.angle_alpha   90.00
_cell.angle_beta   90.00
_cell.angle_gamma   90.00
#
_symmetry.space_group_name_H-M   'P 1'
#
loop_
_entity.id
_entity.type
_entity.pdbx_description
1 polymer ?
#
loop_
_entity_poly.entity_id
_entity_poly.type
_entity_poly.pdbx_seq_one_letter_code
_entity_poly.pdbx_strand_id
1 'polypeptide(L)' 'GPEHSTALGLCEEPTSVAEIAAQLKLPAAVTKVILSDLLDCGALTQKAPDFYHNPTDRSLLEAVLDGLRRQL' A
#
# COMPACT_ATOMS: atom_id res chain seq x y z
N GLY A 1 -20.79 5.55 9.66
CA GLY A 1 -21.11 6.97 9.36
C GLY A 1 -20.69 7.32 7.93
N PRO A 2 -20.83 8.59 7.49
CA PRO A 2 -20.51 9.00 6.10
C PRO A 2 -19.06 8.69 5.72
N GLU A 3 -18.12 8.95 6.62
CA GLU A 3 -16.70 8.58 6.49
C GLU A 3 -16.50 7.08 6.17
N HIS A 4 -17.28 6.22 6.84
CA HIS A 4 -17.16 4.77 6.71
C HIS A 4 -17.75 4.28 5.38
N SER A 5 -18.90 4.82 4.97
CA SER A 5 -19.52 4.46 3.68
C SER A 5 -18.65 4.90 2.50
N THR A 6 -18.04 6.08 2.59
CA THR A 6 -17.13 6.56 1.54
C THR A 6 -15.85 5.73 1.51
N ALA A 7 -15.27 5.43 2.68
CA ALA A 7 -14.10 4.54 2.76
C ALA A 7 -14.40 3.15 2.17
N LEU A 8 -15.60 2.60 2.42
CA LEU A 8 -16.02 1.31 1.88
C LEU A 8 -16.07 1.32 0.34
N GLY A 9 -16.68 2.35 -0.26
CA GLY A 9 -16.74 2.51 -1.72
C GLY A 9 -15.38 2.74 -2.37
N LEU A 10 -14.39 3.26 -1.63
CA LEU A 10 -13.01 3.39 -2.10
C LEU A 10 -12.22 2.07 -2.04
N CYS A 11 -12.77 1.01 -1.44
CA CYS A 11 -12.11 -0.28 -1.26
C CYS A 11 -12.69 -1.39 -2.16
N GLU A 12 -13.33 -1.04 -3.29
CA GLU A 12 -13.81 -2.03 -4.27
C GLU A 12 -12.65 -2.84 -4.89
N GLU A 13 -11.49 -2.20 -5.05
CA GLU A 13 -10.22 -2.81 -5.44
C GLU A 13 -9.17 -2.60 -4.33
N PRO A 14 -8.11 -3.43 -4.27
CA PRO A 14 -7.02 -3.25 -3.31
C PRO A 14 -6.41 -1.84 -3.42
N THR A 15 -6.69 -0.99 -2.43
CA THR A 15 -6.29 0.41 -2.40
C THR A 15 -5.48 0.70 -1.15
N SER A 16 -4.41 1.48 -1.28
CA SER A 16 -3.55 1.77 -0.13
C SER A 16 -4.23 2.74 0.85
N VAL A 17 -3.87 2.62 2.14
CA VAL A 17 -4.36 3.55 3.17
C VAL A 17 -4.02 5.00 2.84
N ALA A 18 -2.87 5.25 2.19
CA ALA A 18 -2.44 6.58 1.79
C ALA A 18 -3.34 7.18 0.70
N GLU A 19 -3.72 6.40 -0.31
CA GLU A 19 -4.65 6.84 -1.36
C GLU A 19 -6.04 7.12 -0.79
N ILE A 20 -6.55 6.25 0.08
CA ILE A 20 -7.85 6.46 0.75
C ILE A 20 -7.80 7.74 1.59
N ALA A 21 -6.72 7.97 2.35
CA ALA A 21 -6.56 9.18 3.16
C ALA A 21 -6.53 10.45 2.31
N ALA A 22 -5.86 10.41 1.16
CA ALA A 22 -5.83 11.52 0.21
C ALA A 22 -7.22 11.83 -0.35
N GLN A 23 -8.00 10.80 -0.71
CA GLN A 23 -9.36 10.96 -1.23
C GLN A 23 -10.34 11.49 -0.17
N LEU A 24 -10.26 10.97 1.06
CA LEU A 24 -11.07 11.42 2.19
C LEU A 24 -10.63 12.79 2.73
N LYS A 25 -9.43 13.27 2.34
CA LYS A 25 -8.79 14.49 2.88
C LYS A 25 -8.62 14.45 4.39
N LEU A 26 -8.27 13.27 4.91
CA LEU A 26 -8.02 13.02 6.32
C LEU A 26 -6.56 12.63 6.56
N PRO A 27 -6.03 12.87 7.78
CA PRO A 27 -4.72 12.31 8.16
C PRO A 27 -4.75 10.77 8.08
N ALA A 28 -3.68 10.17 7.59
CA ALA A 28 -3.57 8.72 7.44
C ALA A 28 -3.85 7.94 8.73
N ALA A 29 -3.50 8.50 9.89
CA ALA A 29 -3.80 7.90 11.20
C ALA A 29 -5.31 7.80 11.46
N VAL A 30 -6.08 8.83 11.11
CA VAL A 30 -7.54 8.85 11.28
C VAL A 30 -8.20 7.90 10.29
N THR A 31 -7.75 7.91 9.03
CA THR A 31 -8.21 6.95 8.02
C THR A 31 -7.97 5.51 8.46
N LYS A 32 -6.81 5.21 9.06
CA LYS A 32 -6.52 3.88 9.60
C LYS A 32 -7.50 3.45 10.69
N VAL A 33 -7.94 4.36 11.57
CA VAL A 33 -8.95 4.04 12.60
C VAL A 33 -10.26 3.64 11.94
N ILE A 34 -10.77 4.44 11.00
CA ILE A 34 -12.02 4.13 10.26
C ILE A 34 -11.92 2.78 9.54
N LEU A 35 -10.79 2.52 8.88
CA LEU A 35 -10.57 1.24 8.18
C LEU A 35 -10.44 0.06 9.15
N SER A 36 -9.89 0.29 10.34
CA SER A 36 -9.81 -0.75 11.39
C SER A 36 -11.20 -1.10 11.90
N ASP A 37 -12.05 -0.10 12.14
CA ASP A 37 -13.45 -0.33 12.56
C ASP A 37 -14.23 -1.13 11.48
N LEU A 38 -13.96 -0.85 10.20
CA LEU A 38 -14.54 -1.59 9.07
C LEU A 38 -14.01 -3.02 8.94
N LEU A 39 -12.72 -3.26 9.23
CA LEU A 39 -12.14 -4.60 9.29
C LEU A 39 -12.73 -5.39 10.46
N ASP A 40 -12.84 -4.78 11.63
CA ASP A 40 -13.33 -5.41 12.86
C ASP A 40 -14.80 -5.84 12.74
N CYS A 41 -15.63 -5.08 12.01
CA CYS A 41 -17.01 -5.49 11.71
C CYS A 41 -17.16 -6.38 10.47
N GLY A 42 -16.05 -6.76 9.82
CA GLY A 42 -16.03 -7.67 8.67
C GLY A 42 -16.50 -7.06 7.35
N ALA A 43 -16.62 -5.72 7.29
CA ALA A 43 -17.02 -5.01 6.08
C ALA A 43 -15.87 -4.85 5.08
N LEU A 44 -14.63 -4.99 5.53
CA LEU A 44 -13.43 -5.03 4.69
C LEU A 44 -12.62 -6.30 4.94
N THR A 45 -11.77 -6.64 3.97
CA THR A 45 -10.70 -7.60 4.15
C THR A 45 -9.36 -6.91 3.86
N GLN A 46 -8.29 -7.42 4.46
CA GLN A 46 -6.94 -6.95 4.14
C GLN A 46 -6.22 -7.97 3.27
N LYS A 47 -5.60 -7.49 2.20
CA LYS A 47 -4.62 -8.28 1.44
C LYS A 47 -3.26 -8.11 2.10
N ALA A 48 -2.69 -9.19 2.62
CA ALA A 48 -1.30 -9.16 3.05
C ALA A 48 -0.41 -8.80 1.85
N PRO A 49 0.60 -7.93 2.02
CA PRO A 49 1.55 -7.67 0.94
C PRO A 49 2.13 -9.00 0.47
N ASP A 50 2.14 -9.20 -0.84
CA ASP A 50 2.88 -10.30 -1.42
C ASP A 50 4.35 -10.04 -1.10
N PHE A 51 4.89 -10.79 -0.13
CA PHE A 51 6.32 -10.85 0.06
C PHE A 51 6.89 -11.57 -1.16
N TYR A 52 7.10 -10.82 -2.24
CA TYR A 52 8.10 -11.20 -3.21
C TYR A 52 9.39 -11.22 -2.42
N HIS A 53 9.79 -12.42 -1.99
CA HIS A 53 11.18 -12.71 -1.68
C HIS A 53 11.92 -12.41 -2.98
N ASN A 54 12.29 -11.14 -3.15
CA ASN A 54 13.25 -10.72 -4.15
C ASN A 54 14.58 -10.90 -3.44
N PRO A 55 15.21 -12.09 -3.47
CA PRO A 55 16.59 -12.16 -3.05
C PRO A 55 17.27 -11.12 -3.93
N THR A 56 17.85 -10.11 -3.30
CA THR A 56 18.56 -9.07 -4.03
C THR A 56 19.54 -9.80 -4.95
N ASP A 57 19.27 -9.78 -6.26
CA ASP A 57 20.09 -10.51 -7.22
C ASP A 57 21.41 -9.76 -7.33
N ARG A 58 22.36 -10.19 -6.49
CA ARG A 58 23.69 -9.62 -6.38
C ARG A 58 24.34 -9.56 -7.77
N SER A 59 24.15 -10.60 -8.58
CA SER A 59 24.78 -10.69 -9.90
C SER A 59 24.25 -9.63 -10.86
N LEU A 60 22.93 -9.36 -10.81
CA LEU A 60 22.32 -8.27 -11.55
C LEU A 60 22.85 -6.91 -11.08
N LEU A 61 22.90 -6.68 -9.76
CA LEU A 61 23.39 -5.41 -9.22
C LEU A 61 24.87 -5.16 -9.53
N GLU A 62 25.70 -6.21 -9.51
CA GLU A 62 27.11 -6.15 -9.91
C GLU A 62 27.24 -5.83 -11.40
N ALA A 63 26.43 -6.45 -12.26
CA ALA A 63 26.40 -6.14 -13.69
C ALA A 63 25.99 -4.69 -13.97
N VAL A 64 25.00 -4.17 -13.23
CA VAL A 64 24.59 -2.75 -13.32
C VAL A 64 25.74 -1.83 -12.87
N LEU A 65 26.37 -2.11 -11.73
CA LEU A 65 27.49 -1.31 -11.22
C LEU A 65 28.66 -1.26 -12.21
N ASP A 66 29.02 -2.42 -12.79
CA ASP A 66 30.06 -2.50 -13.79
C ASP A 66 29.70 -1.75 -15.07
N GLY A 67 28.44 -1.81 -15.49
CA GLY A 67 27.93 -1.03 -16.62
C GLY A 67 28.05 0.48 -16.37
N LEU A 68 27.63 0.95 -15.20
CA LEU A 68 27.71 2.37 -14.81
C LEU A 68 29.16 2.86 -14.73
N ARG A 69 30.08 2.04 -14.21
CA ARG A 69 31.52 2.37 -14.13
C ARG A 69 32.19 2.50 -15.49
N ARG A 70 31.69 1.82 -16.53
CA ARG A 70 32.22 1.90 -17.90
C ARG A 70 31.70 3.11 -18.69
N GLN A 71 30.68 3.80 -18.18
CA GLN A 71 30.10 4.99 -18.81
C GLN A 71 30.66 6.32 -18.24
N LEU A 72 31.51 6.24 -17.21
CA LEU A 72 32.29 7.35 -16.65
C LEU A 72 33.74 7.28 -17.16
#